data_AF-A0A349J3N7-F1
#
_entry.id   AF-A0A349J3N7-F1
#
_cell.length_a   1.000
_cell.length_b   1.000
_cell.length_c   1.000
_cell.angle_alpha   90.00
_cell.angle_beta   90.00
_cell.angle_gamma   90.00
#
_symmetry.space_group_name_H-M   'P 1'
#
loop_
_entity.id
_entity.type
_entity.pdbx_description
1 polymer ?
#
loop_
_entity_poly.entity_id
_entity_poly.type
_entity_poly.pdbx_seq_one_letter_code
_entity_poly.pdbx_strand_id
1 'polypeptide(L)'
;MLVLGHIVFLAVLALAAPLVIPPAHALVDGPWIEKEPARYRMVAAEVDGAPYAALQIELKPGWHTYWRYPGASGLVPEFDFEGSRNIDVAEPLFPAPYFFDDGVGGFNGYKDAAGFVFPLIMQLSGELHMRGMIGVCREVCVPMDVGQNLVFNRDGLKSSRHKEAIVALLKAQPQEPSKELIIRSASFDGVSLQLVVSGVALEKVSVITIPGPHDVIG
;
A
#
# COMPACT_ATOMS: atom_id res chain seq x y z
N MET A 1 -83.97 16.92 26.00
CA MET A 1 -82.91 16.99 24.97
C MET A 1 -81.61 16.50 25.59
N LEU A 2 -81.27 15.22 25.43
CA LEU A 2 -79.96 14.67 25.79
C LEU A 2 -79.19 14.43 24.48
N VAL A 3 -78.00 15.02 24.35
CA VAL A 3 -77.09 14.78 23.23
C VAL A 3 -76.00 13.84 23.72
N LEU A 4 -75.99 12.60 23.22
CA LEU A 4 -74.94 11.60 23.44
C LEU A 4 -73.76 11.89 22.49
N GLY A 5 -72.64 12.38 23.03
CA GLY A 5 -71.38 12.48 22.29
C GLY A 5 -70.70 11.11 22.17
N HIS A 6 -70.53 10.62 20.94
CA HIS A 6 -69.75 9.41 20.67
C HIS A 6 -68.27 9.80 20.49
N ILE A 7 -67.41 9.35 21.41
CA ILE A 7 -65.95 9.49 21.29
C ILE A 7 -65.44 8.25 20.54
N VAL A 8 -64.97 8.45 19.31
CA VAL A 8 -64.32 7.40 18.51
C VAL A 8 -62.84 7.35 18.90
N PHE A 9 -62.41 6.26 19.55
CA PHE A 9 -61.00 5.98 19.83
C PHE A 9 -60.37 5.32 18.59
N LEU A 10 -59.53 6.05 17.86
CA LEU A 10 -58.66 5.48 16.82
C LEU A 10 -57.41 4.87 17.48
N ALA A 11 -57.34 3.54 17.52
CA ALA A 11 -56.14 2.82 17.92
C ALA A 11 -55.11 2.84 16.78
N VAL A 12 -54.03 3.62 16.94
CA VAL A 12 -52.88 3.60 16.02
C VAL A 12 -51.97 2.44 16.43
N LEU A 13 -52.02 1.33 15.68
CA LEU A 13 -51.03 0.27 15.77
C LEU A 13 -49.71 0.77 15.13
N ALA A 14 -48.76 1.16 15.97
CA ALA A 14 -47.39 1.44 15.53
C ALA A 14 -46.72 0.12 15.12
N LEU A 15 -46.52 -0.08 13.81
CA LEU A 15 -45.75 -1.19 13.26
C LEU A 15 -44.27 -0.98 13.65
N ALA A 16 -43.81 -1.65 14.70
CA ALA A 16 -42.39 -1.67 15.07
C ALA A 16 -41.62 -2.51 14.04
N ALA A 17 -41.02 -1.87 13.05
CA ALA A 17 -40.09 -2.53 12.14
C ALA A 17 -38.82 -2.92 12.93
N PRO A 18 -38.35 -4.19 12.84
CA PRO A 18 -37.13 -4.59 13.51
C PRO A 18 -35.95 -3.82 12.92
N LEU A 19 -35.23 -3.11 13.78
CA LEU A 19 -33.98 -2.44 13.44
C LEU A 19 -32.93 -3.54 13.19
N VAL A 20 -32.72 -3.89 11.93
CA VAL A 20 -31.61 -4.78 11.53
C VAL A 20 -30.32 -3.98 11.67
N ILE A 21 -29.62 -4.15 12.79
CA ILE A 21 -28.28 -3.63 12.97
C ILE A 21 -27.37 -4.54 12.14
N PRO A 22 -26.78 -4.05 11.02
CA PRO A 22 -25.83 -4.87 10.27
C PRO A 22 -24.69 -5.26 11.22
N PRO A 23 -24.14 -6.48 11.13
CA PRO A 23 -22.99 -6.85 11.93
C PRO A 23 -21.88 -5.83 11.68
N ALA A 24 -21.15 -5.46 12.73
CA ALA A 24 -19.95 -4.65 12.60
C ALA A 24 -18.96 -5.45 11.74
N HIS A 25 -19.00 -5.22 10.42
CA HIS A 25 -18.09 -5.86 9.50
C HIS A 25 -16.70 -5.35 9.87
N ALA A 26 -15.77 -6.28 10.11
CA ALA A 26 -14.36 -5.95 10.15
C ALA A 26 -14.02 -5.13 8.90
N LEU A 27 -13.60 -3.88 9.09
CA LEU A 27 -13.19 -3.01 7.98
C LEU A 27 -11.79 -3.45 7.56
N VAL A 28 -11.77 -4.49 6.74
CA VAL A 28 -10.56 -4.99 6.05
C VAL A 28 -10.15 -4.09 4.89
N ASP A 29 -10.88 -3.02 4.65
CA ASP A 29 -10.53 -1.95 3.73
C ASP A 29 -11.18 -0.65 4.17
N GLY A 30 -10.51 0.46 3.86
CA GLY A 30 -11.09 1.79 3.98
C GLY A 30 -11.54 2.33 2.62
N PRO A 31 -12.36 3.39 2.61
CA PRO A 31 -12.74 4.07 1.37
C PRO A 31 -11.50 4.62 0.67
N TRP A 32 -11.62 4.82 -0.65
CA TRP A 32 -10.66 5.64 -1.39
C TRP A 32 -10.68 7.07 -0.84
N ILE A 33 -9.49 7.58 -0.53
CA ILE A 33 -9.25 8.97 -0.15
C ILE A 33 -8.65 9.67 -1.37
N GLU A 34 -9.36 10.66 -1.89
CA GLU A 34 -8.91 11.49 -3.00
C GLU A 34 -7.93 12.55 -2.48
N LYS A 35 -6.70 12.56 -2.99
CA LYS A 35 -5.67 13.55 -2.65
C LYS A 35 -4.84 13.84 -3.89
N GLU A 36 -5.28 14.83 -4.66
CA GLU A 36 -4.66 15.25 -5.92
C GLU A 36 -3.13 15.32 -5.81
N PRO A 37 -2.39 14.64 -6.71
CA PRO A 37 -2.78 14.02 -7.99
C PRO A 37 -3.08 12.51 -7.92
N ALA A 38 -3.33 11.99 -6.72
CA ALA A 38 -3.51 10.58 -6.47
C ALA A 38 -4.80 10.30 -5.70
N ARG A 39 -5.12 9.02 -5.57
CA ARG A 39 -6.00 8.52 -4.53
C ARG A 39 -5.37 7.31 -3.86
N TYR A 40 -5.70 7.08 -2.61
CA TYR A 40 -5.16 5.96 -1.87
C TYR A 40 -6.19 5.31 -0.95
N ARG A 41 -5.92 4.08 -0.53
CA ARG A 41 -6.66 3.41 0.55
C ARG A 41 -5.80 2.34 1.20
N MET A 42 -6.14 2.00 2.43
CA MET A 42 -5.64 0.81 3.10
C MET A 42 -6.56 -0.37 2.84
N VAL A 43 -5.97 -1.52 2.59
CA VAL A 43 -6.64 -2.82 2.53
C VAL A 43 -5.89 -3.81 3.41
N ALA A 44 -6.56 -4.87 3.86
CA ALA A 44 -5.98 -5.92 4.68
C ALA A 44 -6.56 -7.28 4.30
N ALA A 45 -5.74 -8.32 4.38
CA ALA A 45 -6.16 -9.70 4.14
C ALA A 45 -5.21 -10.69 4.80
N GLU A 46 -5.65 -11.93 4.94
CA GLU A 46 -4.77 -13.05 5.26
C GLU A 46 -4.27 -13.70 3.96
N VAL A 47 -2.95 -13.89 3.86
CA VAL A 47 -2.28 -14.63 2.79
C VAL A 47 -1.49 -15.76 3.44
N ASP A 48 -1.80 -17.00 3.06
CA ASP A 48 -1.15 -18.21 3.56
C ASP A 48 -1.05 -18.29 5.10
N GLY A 49 -2.12 -17.86 5.80
CA GLY A 49 -2.22 -17.85 7.26
C GLY A 49 -1.59 -16.63 7.95
N ALA A 50 -0.88 -15.78 7.21
CA ALA A 50 -0.26 -14.57 7.71
C ALA A 50 -1.10 -13.32 7.39
N PRO A 51 -1.32 -12.40 8.35
CA PRO A 51 -2.07 -11.18 8.13
C PRO A 51 -1.20 -10.09 7.52
N TYR A 52 -1.74 -9.38 6.53
CA TYR A 52 -1.08 -8.26 5.85
C TYR A 52 -2.04 -7.09 5.71
N ALA A 53 -1.49 -5.89 5.81
CA ALA A 53 -2.12 -4.68 5.27
C ALA A 53 -1.37 -4.23 4.01
N ALA A 54 -2.01 -3.41 3.19
CA ALA A 54 -1.36 -2.76 2.06
C ALA A 54 -1.95 -1.37 1.84
N LEU A 55 -1.07 -0.40 1.58
CA LEU A 55 -1.44 0.89 1.01
C LEU A 55 -1.57 0.69 -0.50
N GLN A 56 -2.75 0.94 -1.06
CA GLN A 56 -2.98 1.01 -2.50
C GLN A 56 -3.01 2.46 -2.94
N ILE A 57 -2.32 2.78 -4.02
CA ILE A 57 -2.21 4.13 -4.56
C ILE A 57 -2.53 4.07 -6.06
N GLU A 58 -3.41 4.94 -6.52
CA GLU A 58 -3.63 5.20 -7.93
C GLU A 58 -3.21 6.63 -8.25
N LEU A 59 -2.39 6.79 -9.29
CA LEU A 59 -1.79 8.04 -9.71
C LEU A 59 -2.47 8.50 -11.00
N LYS A 60 -2.67 9.81 -11.16
CA LYS A 60 -3.07 10.35 -12.46
C LYS A 60 -2.00 10.07 -13.54
N PRO A 61 -2.39 9.96 -14.82
CA PRO A 61 -1.44 9.74 -15.90
C PRO A 61 -0.29 10.74 -15.91
N GLY A 62 0.94 10.22 -16.05
CA GLY A 62 2.17 11.01 -16.04
C GLY A 62 2.70 11.37 -14.65
N TRP A 63 2.00 11.01 -13.57
CA TRP A 63 2.50 11.13 -12.20
C TRP A 63 3.15 9.83 -11.72
N HIS A 64 4.14 10.00 -10.85
CA HIS A 64 4.95 8.95 -10.29
C HIS A 64 5.02 9.05 -8.76
N THR A 65 5.25 7.92 -8.10
CA THR A 65 5.66 7.87 -6.70
C THR A 65 6.93 7.03 -6.56
N TYR A 66 7.52 7.01 -5.37
CA TYR A 66 8.90 6.59 -5.19
C TYR A 66 9.04 5.22 -4.54
N TRP A 67 10.14 4.55 -4.86
CA TRP A 67 10.60 3.37 -4.15
C TRP A 67 11.33 3.74 -2.85
N ARG A 68 11.58 2.77 -1.99
CA ARG A 68 12.35 2.96 -0.74
C ARG A 68 13.76 3.52 -0.94
N TYR A 69 14.36 3.27 -2.11
CA TYR A 69 15.64 3.87 -2.52
C TYR A 69 15.42 4.66 -3.81
N PRO A 70 14.92 5.89 -3.71
CA PRO A 70 14.41 6.60 -4.87
C PRO A 70 15.50 7.16 -5.77
N GLY A 71 16.77 7.17 -5.35
CA GLY A 71 17.83 7.90 -6.06
C GLY A 71 17.91 9.37 -5.62
N ALA A 72 18.83 10.13 -6.21
CA ALA A 72 19.16 11.48 -5.76
C ALA A 72 17.97 12.48 -5.86
N SER A 73 17.13 12.33 -6.88
CA SER A 73 16.04 13.26 -7.19
C SER A 73 14.72 12.97 -6.47
N GLY A 74 14.60 11.84 -5.76
CA GLY A 74 13.32 11.35 -5.27
C GLY A 74 13.12 11.43 -3.75
N LEU A 75 11.87 11.27 -3.31
CA LEU A 75 11.48 11.37 -1.90
C LEU A 75 11.17 9.99 -1.34
N VAL A 76 11.90 9.59 -0.29
CA VAL A 76 11.72 8.29 0.36
C VAL A 76 10.32 8.22 0.98
N PRO A 77 9.53 7.16 0.73
CA PRO A 77 8.26 6.97 1.41
C PRO A 77 8.47 6.57 2.87
N GLU A 78 7.79 7.27 3.77
CA GLU A 78 7.85 7.04 5.21
C GLU A 78 6.49 6.57 5.73
N PHE A 79 6.49 5.59 6.62
CA PHE A 79 5.29 5.04 7.24
C PHE A 79 5.46 4.95 8.75
N ASP A 80 4.41 5.32 9.46
CA ASP A 80 4.32 5.31 10.90
C ASP A 80 3.01 4.63 11.33
N PHE A 81 3.16 3.74 12.31
CA PHE A 81 2.08 2.94 12.85
C PHE A 81 1.80 3.21 14.33
N GLU A 82 2.42 4.26 14.90
CA GLU A 82 2.14 4.73 16.26
C GLU A 82 0.64 4.92 16.49
N GLY A 83 0.14 4.43 17.62
CA GLY A 83 -1.29 4.47 17.96
C GLY A 83 -2.10 3.25 17.49
N SER A 84 -1.49 2.33 16.73
CA SER A 84 -2.07 1.01 16.50
C SER A 84 -2.28 0.25 17.82
N ARG A 85 -3.33 -0.57 17.90
CA ARG A 85 -3.68 -1.36 19.09
C ARG A 85 -3.76 -2.84 18.77
N ASN A 86 -3.08 -3.66 19.56
CA ASN A 86 -3.02 -5.12 19.40
C ASN A 86 -2.50 -5.59 18.03
N ILE A 87 -1.71 -4.75 17.36
CA ILE A 87 -1.03 -5.03 16.09
C ILE A 87 0.38 -4.48 16.19
N ASP A 88 1.36 -5.32 15.90
CA ASP A 88 2.70 -4.86 15.53
C ASP A 88 2.85 -4.96 14.01
N VAL A 89 3.62 -4.04 13.42
CA VAL A 89 3.84 -3.97 11.97
C VAL A 89 5.32 -4.19 11.69
N ALA A 90 5.62 -5.16 10.84
CA ALA A 90 6.99 -5.44 10.41
C ALA A 90 7.44 -4.46 9.31
N GLU A 91 8.69 -4.60 8.86
CA GLU A 91 9.24 -3.75 7.81
C GLU A 91 8.36 -3.74 6.53
N PRO A 92 8.12 -2.56 5.94
CA PRO A 92 7.38 -2.46 4.70
C PRO A 92 8.04 -3.20 3.55
N LEU A 93 7.22 -3.95 2.81
CA LEU A 93 7.58 -4.68 1.62
C LEU A 93 7.17 -3.88 0.39
N PHE A 94 8.13 -3.70 -0.53
CA PHE A 94 7.97 -2.90 -1.73
C PHE A 94 8.07 -3.80 -2.97
N PRO A 95 7.12 -3.71 -3.92
CA PRO A 95 7.30 -4.24 -5.26
C PRO A 95 8.61 -3.74 -5.91
N ALA A 96 9.08 -4.45 -6.93
CA ALA A 96 10.20 -4.02 -7.75
C ALA A 96 9.82 -2.71 -8.48
N PRO A 97 10.68 -1.67 -8.42
CA PRO A 97 10.38 -0.39 -9.05
C PRO A 97 10.73 -0.40 -10.53
N TYR A 98 10.26 0.63 -11.22
CA TYR A 98 10.83 1.05 -12.50
C TYR A 98 11.93 2.08 -12.28
N PHE A 99 12.93 2.07 -13.15
CA PHE A 99 13.89 3.17 -13.27
C PHE A 99 13.36 4.20 -14.25
N PHE A 100 13.41 5.47 -13.86
CA PHE A 100 13.03 6.63 -14.68
C PHE A 100 14.27 7.50 -14.88
N ASP A 101 14.60 7.77 -16.13
CA ASP A 101 15.68 8.69 -16.48
C ASP A 101 15.15 10.13 -16.46
N ASP A 102 15.78 10.99 -15.65
CA ASP A 102 15.50 12.41 -15.52
C ASP A 102 16.64 13.30 -16.08
N GLY A 103 17.67 12.69 -16.67
CA GLY A 103 18.86 13.36 -17.19
C GLY A 103 19.90 13.76 -16.15
N VAL A 104 19.67 13.51 -14.86
CA VAL A 104 20.58 13.88 -13.75
C VAL A 104 20.89 12.74 -12.78
N GLY A 105 20.60 11.50 -13.15
CA GLY A 105 20.89 10.29 -12.35
C GLY A 105 19.68 9.35 -12.23
N GLY A 106 18.50 9.83 -12.58
CA GLY A 106 17.26 9.11 -12.58
C GLY A 106 16.73 8.79 -11.17
N PHE A 107 15.57 8.15 -11.14
CA PHE A 107 14.94 7.73 -9.90
C PHE A 107 14.27 6.37 -10.03
N ASN A 108 14.13 5.67 -8.90
CA ASN A 108 13.39 4.42 -8.81
C ASN A 108 12.00 4.66 -8.24
N GLY A 109 10.96 4.21 -8.94
CA GLY A 109 9.59 4.46 -8.52
C GLY A 109 8.53 3.67 -9.28
N TYR A 110 7.32 4.21 -9.28
CA TYR A 110 6.12 3.61 -9.86
C TYR A 110 5.32 4.66 -10.61
N LYS A 111 4.59 4.23 -11.63
CA LYS A 111 3.65 5.04 -12.41
C LYS A 111 2.29 4.36 -12.44
N ASP A 112 1.24 5.14 -12.67
CA ASP A 112 -0.17 4.71 -12.77
C ASP A 112 -0.75 4.13 -11.47
N ALA A 113 -0.10 3.14 -10.86
CA ALA A 113 -0.44 2.59 -9.57
C ALA A 113 0.80 2.17 -8.78
N ALA A 114 0.69 2.21 -7.46
CA ALA A 114 1.69 1.67 -6.54
C ALA A 114 0.99 0.94 -5.39
N GLY A 115 1.72 0.04 -4.74
CA GLY A 115 1.24 -0.53 -3.49
C GLY A 115 2.38 -0.98 -2.59
N PHE A 116 2.23 -0.74 -1.29
CA PHE A 116 3.22 -1.10 -0.27
C PHE A 116 2.57 -2.01 0.76
N VAL A 117 3.22 -3.14 1.04
CA VAL A 117 2.65 -4.18 1.91
C VAL A 117 3.29 -4.11 3.28
N PHE A 118 2.48 -4.27 4.31
CA PHE A 118 2.88 -4.21 5.71
C PHE A 118 2.51 -5.55 6.36
N PRO A 119 3.49 -6.41 6.67
CA PRO A 119 3.23 -7.64 7.41
C PRO A 119 2.77 -7.29 8.83
N LEU A 120 1.71 -7.95 9.29
CA LEU A 120 1.11 -7.68 10.59
C LEU A 120 1.38 -8.83 11.56
N ILE A 121 1.51 -8.50 12.84
CA ILE A 121 1.59 -9.46 13.95
C ILE A 121 0.41 -9.15 14.87
N MET A 122 -0.53 -10.08 14.95
CA MET A 122 -1.75 -9.93 15.76
C MET A 122 -2.33 -11.29 16.17
N GLN A 123 -3.10 -11.31 17.25
CA GLN A 123 -3.78 -12.52 17.73
C GLN A 123 -5.19 -12.68 17.13
N LEU A 124 -6.19 -11.96 17.67
CA LEU A 124 -7.60 -12.12 17.31
C LEU A 124 -8.16 -10.92 16.53
N SER A 125 -7.96 -9.73 17.07
CA SER A 125 -8.41 -8.46 16.49
C SER A 125 -7.40 -7.37 16.78
N GLY A 126 -7.47 -6.32 15.98
CA GLY A 126 -6.55 -5.21 16.10
C GLY A 126 -7.03 -3.98 15.36
N GLU A 127 -6.42 -2.86 15.71
CA GLU A 127 -6.64 -1.57 15.09
C GLU A 127 -5.33 -1.06 14.53
N LEU A 128 -5.30 -0.89 13.22
CA LEU A 128 -4.16 -0.35 12.49
C LEU A 128 -4.38 1.15 12.34
N HIS A 129 -3.49 1.95 12.91
CA HIS A 129 -3.37 3.38 12.63
C HIS A 129 -2.21 3.56 11.66
N MET A 130 -2.48 3.86 10.39
CA MET A 130 -1.42 4.15 9.43
C MET A 130 -1.36 5.64 9.17
N ARG A 131 -0.17 6.22 9.34
CA ARG A 131 0.23 7.52 8.82
C ARG A 131 1.45 7.33 7.93
N GLY A 132 1.65 8.23 6.98
CA GLY A 132 2.83 8.21 6.16
C GLY A 132 2.94 9.44 5.29
N MET A 133 4.12 9.58 4.69
CA MET A 133 4.42 10.62 3.71
C MET A 133 5.03 9.93 2.50
N ILE A 134 4.44 10.16 1.33
CA ILE A 134 4.98 9.68 0.07
C ILE A 134 5.30 10.86 -0.83
N GLY A 135 6.35 10.77 -1.64
CA GLY A 135 6.53 11.73 -2.72
C GLY A 135 5.63 11.41 -3.91
N VAL A 136 5.08 12.46 -4.53
CA VAL A 136 4.42 12.38 -5.83
C VAL A 136 5.09 13.37 -6.78
N CYS A 137 5.43 12.93 -7.99
CA CYS A 137 6.19 13.75 -8.92
C CYS A 137 5.67 13.64 -10.36
N ARG A 138 5.67 14.78 -11.05
CA ARG A 138 5.50 14.86 -12.51
C ARG A 138 6.66 15.61 -13.12
N GLU A 139 6.64 16.93 -12.96
CA GLU A 139 7.77 17.82 -13.27
C GLU A 139 8.44 18.31 -11.98
N VAL A 140 7.63 18.51 -10.94
CA VAL A 140 8.06 18.89 -9.60
C VAL A 140 7.57 17.84 -8.63
N CYS A 141 8.42 17.50 -7.67
CA CYS A 141 8.16 16.48 -6.68
C CYS A 141 7.70 17.13 -5.38
N VAL A 142 6.58 16.67 -4.84
CA VAL A 142 6.00 17.20 -3.60
C VAL A 142 5.67 16.06 -2.64
N PRO A 143 5.86 16.25 -1.33
CA PRO A 143 5.38 15.30 -0.33
C PRO A 143 3.85 15.31 -0.25
N MET A 144 3.28 14.14 0.00
CA MET A 144 1.85 13.93 0.15
C MET A 144 1.59 13.00 1.33
N ASP A 145 0.92 13.50 2.37
CA ASP A 145 0.54 12.64 3.50
C ASP A 145 -0.53 11.63 3.09
N VAL A 146 -0.40 10.43 3.62
CA VAL A 146 -1.36 9.33 3.50
C VAL A 146 -1.68 8.81 4.89
N GLY A 147 -2.93 8.43 5.14
CA GLY A 147 -3.27 7.82 6.41
C GLY A 147 -4.68 7.30 6.46
N GLN A 148 -4.88 6.18 7.14
CA GLN A 148 -6.19 5.58 7.34
C GLN A 148 -6.16 4.60 8.50
N ASN A 149 -7.28 4.52 9.21
CA ASN A 149 -7.46 3.57 10.30
C ASN A 149 -8.28 2.38 9.82
N LEU A 150 -7.85 1.18 10.16
CA LEU A 150 -8.61 -0.04 9.93
C LEU A 150 -8.82 -0.79 11.25
N VAL A 151 -10.00 -1.37 11.43
CA VAL A 151 -10.32 -2.23 12.57
C VAL A 151 -10.81 -3.56 12.02
N PHE A 152 -10.05 -4.63 12.27
CA PHE A 152 -10.34 -5.95 11.73
C PHE A 152 -10.02 -7.06 12.73
N ASN A 153 -10.55 -8.25 12.44
CA ASN A 153 -10.27 -9.47 13.15
C ASN A 153 -9.81 -10.56 12.18
N ARG A 154 -9.36 -11.69 12.72
CA ARG A 154 -8.87 -12.83 11.93
C ARG A 154 -9.89 -13.34 10.91
N ASP A 155 -11.16 -13.44 11.30
CA ASP A 155 -12.21 -13.93 10.40
C ASP A 155 -12.42 -12.97 9.21
N GLY A 156 -12.45 -11.66 9.48
CA GLY A 156 -12.50 -10.63 8.44
C GLY A 156 -11.33 -10.74 7.48
N LEU A 157 -10.10 -10.85 7.98
CA LEU A 157 -8.89 -10.98 7.16
C LEU A 157 -8.93 -12.23 6.27
N LYS A 158 -9.39 -13.37 6.80
CA LYS A 158 -9.56 -14.62 6.04
C LYS A 158 -10.59 -14.51 4.93
N SER A 159 -11.70 -13.80 5.18
CA SER A 159 -12.75 -13.57 4.19
C SER A 159 -12.51 -12.36 3.28
N SER A 160 -11.35 -11.69 3.42
CA SER A 160 -11.11 -10.43 2.72
C SER A 160 -11.05 -10.62 1.20
N ARG A 161 -11.83 -9.80 0.48
CA ARG A 161 -11.80 -9.73 -0.98
C ARG A 161 -10.48 -9.20 -1.56
N HIS A 162 -9.60 -8.66 -0.70
CA HIS A 162 -8.33 -8.05 -1.10
C HIS A 162 -7.15 -9.02 -1.12
N LYS A 163 -7.37 -10.30 -0.79
CA LYS A 163 -6.31 -11.33 -0.80
C LYS A 163 -5.49 -11.32 -2.08
N GLU A 164 -6.14 -11.39 -3.25
CA GLU A 164 -5.41 -11.45 -4.54
C GLU A 164 -4.62 -10.17 -4.85
N ALA A 165 -5.13 -9.00 -4.43
CA ALA A 165 -4.39 -7.76 -4.61
C ALA A 165 -3.10 -7.74 -3.76
N ILE A 166 -3.15 -8.24 -2.51
CA ILE A 166 -1.97 -8.34 -1.67
C ILE A 166 -1.01 -9.43 -2.19
N VAL A 167 -1.52 -10.58 -2.64
CA VAL A 167 -0.71 -11.63 -3.29
C VAL A 167 0.04 -11.07 -4.51
N ALA A 168 -0.62 -10.27 -5.34
CA ALA A 168 0.02 -9.65 -6.49
C ALA A 168 1.18 -8.71 -6.09
N LEU A 169 0.99 -7.89 -5.06
CA LEU A 169 2.04 -7.01 -4.53
C LEU A 169 3.22 -7.82 -3.93
N LEU A 170 2.93 -8.86 -3.17
CA LEU A 170 3.94 -9.74 -2.59
C LEU A 170 4.78 -10.43 -3.66
N LYS A 171 4.15 -10.92 -4.74
CA LYS A 171 4.81 -11.55 -5.89
C LYS A 171 5.61 -10.56 -6.74
N ALA A 172 5.24 -9.28 -6.73
CA ALA A 172 5.90 -8.24 -7.51
C ALA A 172 7.19 -7.72 -6.85
N GLN A 173 7.55 -8.18 -5.65
CA GLN A 173 8.83 -7.86 -5.01
C GLN A 173 10.04 -8.34 -5.84
N PRO A 174 11.23 -7.74 -5.67
CA PRO A 174 12.46 -8.29 -6.22
C PRO A 174 12.60 -9.78 -5.86
N GLN A 175 12.78 -10.62 -6.87
CA GLN A 175 12.93 -12.06 -6.70
C GLN A 175 14.40 -12.45 -6.66
N GLU A 176 14.70 -13.58 -6.03
CA GLU A 176 16.00 -14.22 -6.13
C GLU A 176 16.39 -14.44 -7.60
N PRO A 177 17.65 -14.22 -7.99
CA PRO A 177 18.08 -14.40 -9.36
C PRO A 177 17.93 -15.87 -9.78
N SER A 178 17.61 -16.09 -11.06
CA SER A 178 17.69 -17.44 -11.63
C SER A 178 19.13 -17.93 -11.65
N LYS A 179 19.35 -19.25 -11.73
CA LYS A 179 20.70 -19.82 -11.79
C LYS A 179 21.48 -19.40 -13.03
N GLU A 180 20.76 -18.98 -14.07
CA GLU A 180 21.30 -18.54 -15.35
C GLU A 180 21.70 -17.06 -15.35
N LEU A 181 21.14 -16.24 -14.45
CA LEU A 181 21.47 -14.83 -14.34
C LEU A 181 22.77 -14.66 -13.52
N ILE A 182 23.85 -14.30 -14.22
CA ILE A 182 25.20 -14.27 -13.65
C ILE A 182 25.88 -12.95 -14.01
N ILE A 183 26.45 -12.28 -13.00
CA ILE A 183 27.45 -11.22 -13.20
C ILE A 183 28.79 -11.91 -13.47
N ARG A 184 29.26 -11.85 -14.72
CA ARG A 184 30.52 -12.48 -15.17
C ARG A 184 31.75 -11.72 -14.72
N SER A 185 31.67 -10.40 -14.70
CA SER A 185 32.72 -9.52 -14.19
C SER A 185 32.13 -8.19 -13.74
N ALA A 186 32.79 -7.59 -12.75
CA ALA A 186 32.56 -6.23 -12.31
C ALA A 186 33.90 -5.49 -12.29
N SER A 187 33.95 -4.28 -12.84
CA SER A 187 35.12 -3.41 -12.79
C SER A 187 34.72 -1.99 -12.45
N PHE A 188 35.53 -1.32 -11.65
CA PHE A 188 35.34 0.09 -11.27
C PHE A 188 36.67 0.82 -11.47
N ASP A 189 36.65 1.92 -12.23
CA ASP A 189 37.83 2.73 -12.53
C ASP A 189 37.96 3.98 -11.64
N GLY A 190 37.10 4.10 -10.63
CA GLY A 190 36.99 5.28 -9.78
C GLY A 190 35.82 6.21 -10.15
N VAL A 191 35.23 6.05 -11.34
CA VAL A 191 34.11 6.87 -11.83
C VAL A 191 33.00 6.01 -12.42
N SER A 192 33.33 4.95 -13.15
CA SER A 192 32.41 4.11 -13.90
C SER A 192 32.39 2.68 -13.36
N LEU A 193 31.21 2.21 -12.94
CA LEU A 193 30.97 0.80 -12.66
C LEU A 193 30.54 0.10 -13.96
N GLN A 194 31.31 -0.90 -14.40
CA GLN A 194 30.97 -1.74 -15.54
C GLN A 194 30.66 -3.16 -15.07
N LEU A 195 29.50 -3.68 -15.49
CA LEU A 195 29.05 -5.04 -15.20
C LEU A 195 28.87 -5.79 -16.52
N VAL A 196 29.44 -7.00 -16.61
CA VAL A 196 29.15 -7.94 -17.69
C VAL A 196 28.15 -8.95 -17.16
N VAL A 197 26.92 -8.89 -17.64
CA VAL A 197 25.83 -9.78 -17.20
C VAL A 197 25.50 -10.78 -18.30
N SER A 198 25.33 -12.04 -17.93
CA SER A 198 24.80 -13.09 -18.80
C SER A 198 23.53 -13.68 -18.20
N GLY A 199 22.58 -14.06 -19.04
CA GLY A 199 21.30 -14.62 -18.62
C GLY A 199 20.47 -15.04 -19.82
N VAL A 200 19.29 -15.57 -19.54
CA VAL A 200 18.30 -15.95 -20.57
C VAL A 200 17.34 -14.78 -20.77
N ALA A 201 16.99 -14.48 -22.03
CA ALA A 201 16.02 -13.43 -22.39
C ALA A 201 16.35 -12.03 -21.82
N LEU A 202 17.63 -11.66 -21.79
CA LEU A 202 18.07 -10.31 -21.42
C LEU A 202 17.76 -9.31 -22.54
N GLU A 203 16.53 -8.82 -22.61
CA GLU A 203 16.12 -7.81 -23.60
C GLU A 203 16.45 -6.38 -23.13
N LYS A 204 16.27 -6.10 -21.84
CA LYS A 204 16.60 -4.83 -21.20
C LYS A 204 17.21 -5.11 -19.83
N VAL A 205 18.44 -4.64 -19.63
CA VAL A 205 19.14 -4.77 -18.36
C VAL A 205 19.16 -3.40 -17.69
N SER A 206 18.54 -3.29 -16.53
CA SER A 206 18.70 -2.15 -15.63
C SER A 206 19.44 -2.60 -14.38
N VAL A 207 20.26 -1.70 -13.85
CA VAL A 207 20.98 -1.90 -12.59
C VAL A 207 20.41 -0.91 -11.60
N ILE A 208 19.89 -1.41 -10.49
CA ILE A 208 19.41 -0.59 -9.38
C ILE A 208 20.34 -0.86 -8.21
N THR A 209 20.97 0.20 -7.71
CA THR A 209 21.84 0.14 -6.55
C THR A 209 21.05 0.34 -5.28
N ILE A 210 21.23 -0.55 -4.31
CA ILE A 210 20.74 -0.35 -2.95
C ILE A 210 21.91 0.18 -2.13
N PRO A 211 21.82 1.41 -1.59
CA PRO A 211 22.89 1.96 -0.77
C PRO A 211 23.11 1.11 0.48
N GLY A 212 24.37 0.84 0.78
CA GLY A 212 24.81 0.41 2.10
C GLY A 212 24.69 1.54 3.14
N PRO A 213 24.86 1.22 4.43
CA PRO A 213 24.69 2.17 5.53
C PRO A 213 25.68 3.35 5.54
N HIS A 214 26.72 3.31 4.70
CA HIS A 214 27.74 4.35 4.59
C HIS A 214 27.82 4.97 3.18
N ASP A 215 26.94 4.58 2.27
CA ASP A 215 26.96 5.07 0.91
C ASP A 215 26.28 6.44 0.84
N VAL A 216 26.94 7.40 0.18
CA VAL A 216 26.36 8.69 -0.20
C VAL A 216 26.02 8.59 -1.67
N ILE A 217 24.73 8.38 -1.99
CA ILE A 217 24.26 8.41 -3.38
C ILE A 217 23.95 9.87 -3.71
N GLY A 218 24.64 10.40 -4.71
CA GLY A 218 24.45 11.74 -5.28
C GLY A 218 24.59 11.68 -6.79
#